data_AF-A0A5C0UJN8-F1
#
_entry.id   AF-A0A5C0UJN8-F1
#
_cell.length_a   1.000
_cell.length_b   1.000
_cell.length_c   1.000
_cell.angle_alpha   90.00
_cell.angle_beta   90.00
_cell.angle_gamma   90.00
#
_symmetry.space_group_name_H-M   'P 1'
#
loop_
_entity.id
_entity.type
_entity.pdbx_description
1 polymer ?
#
loop_
_entity_poly.entity_id
_entity_poly.type
_entity_poly.pdbx_seq_one_letter_code
_entity_poly.pdbx_strand_id
1 'polypeptide(L)'
;MLGLSRVRLGLIAEYVVILRYILFGYKIVAHRWRLHKRGEIDIIAVRFRTLVFIEVKARSRVSSCNLIHVRQLKRIRRVGEIFLQHYHKKYEGYNVRVDFALVRYVFFASVTCNSWIY
;
A
#
# COMPACT_ATOMS: atom_id res chain seq x y z
N MET A 1 -18.70 -1.23 22.55
CA MET A 1 -17.92 -1.25 21.30
C MET A 1 -17.51 0.17 20.97
N LEU A 2 -16.22 0.52 21.03
CA LEU A 2 -15.76 1.87 20.71
C LEU A 2 -16.09 2.19 19.25
N GLY A 3 -17.06 3.07 19.04
CA GLY A 3 -17.54 3.50 17.72
C GLY A 3 -16.54 4.42 17.03
N LEU A 4 -15.39 3.89 16.60
CA LEU A 4 -14.48 4.63 15.73
C LEU A 4 -15.07 4.74 14.32
N SER A 5 -15.02 5.94 13.74
CA SER A 5 -15.47 6.15 12.36
C SER A 5 -14.60 5.35 11.38
N ARG A 6 -15.18 4.92 10.25
CA ARG A 6 -14.47 4.18 9.18
C ARG A 6 -13.19 4.90 8.72
N VAL A 7 -13.20 6.24 8.76
CA VAL A 7 -12.04 7.07 8.41
C VAL A 7 -10.90 6.90 9.40
N ARG A 8 -11.18 7.00 10.71
CA ARG A 8 -10.16 6.79 11.75
C ARG A 8 -9.59 5.37 11.71
N LEU A 9 -10.48 4.41 11.51
CA LEU A 9 -10.12 3.00 11.35
C LEU A 9 -9.20 2.74 10.16
N GLY A 10 -9.44 3.41 9.02
CA GLY A 10 -8.55 3.36 7.85
C GLY A 10 -7.18 3.96 8.15
N LEU A 11 -7.14 5.12 8.81
CA LEU A 11 -5.88 5.77 9.15
C LEU A 11 -5.03 4.94 10.13
N ILE A 12 -5.66 4.35 11.16
CA ILE A 12 -4.98 3.45 12.10
C ILE A 12 -4.41 2.24 11.34
N ALA A 13 -5.17 1.66 10.42
CA ALA A 13 -4.69 0.56 9.60
C ALA A 13 -3.45 0.93 8.78
N GLU A 14 -3.40 2.12 8.19
CA GLU A 14 -2.23 2.61 7.46
C GLU A 14 -1.00 2.72 8.37
N TYR A 15 -1.14 3.29 9.57
CA TYR A 15 -0.03 3.38 10.52
C TYR A 15 0.49 2.01 10.97
N VAL A 16 -0.40 1.04 11.16
CA VAL A 16 0.01 -0.34 11.48
C VAL A 16 0.81 -0.95 10.32
N VAL A 17 0.40 -0.72 9.07
CA VAL A 17 1.13 -1.19 7.89
C VAL A 17 2.49 -0.48 7.77
N ILE A 18 2.54 0.84 7.96
CA ILE A 18 3.77 1.62 7.99
C ILE A 18 4.75 1.03 9.01
N LEU A 19 4.29 0.83 10.26
CA LEU A 19 5.13 0.28 11.33
C LEU A 19 5.66 -1.10 10.95
N ARG A 20 4.81 -1.97 10.40
CA ARG A 20 5.22 -3.29 9.93
C ARG A 20 6.33 -3.18 8.88
N TYR A 21 6.16 -2.34 7.86
CA TYR A 21 7.17 -2.18 6.81
C TYR A 21 8.50 -1.63 7.36
N ILE A 22 8.44 -0.67 8.29
CA ILE A 22 9.64 -0.16 8.98
C ILE A 22 10.35 -1.29 9.75
N LEU A 23 9.61 -2.08 10.52
CA LEU A 23 10.16 -3.23 11.26
C LEU A 23 10.79 -4.28 10.33
N PHE A 24 10.25 -4.43 9.12
CA PHE A 24 10.84 -5.26 8.05
C PHE A 24 11.86 -4.49 7.21
N GLY A 25 12.49 -3.42 7.71
CA GLY A 25 13.63 -2.76 7.07
C GLY A 25 13.31 -1.99 5.79
N TYR A 26 12.05 -1.61 5.57
CA TYR A 26 11.69 -0.69 4.50
C TYR A 26 11.77 0.75 5.00
N LYS A 27 12.19 1.66 4.11
CA LYS A 27 12.05 3.11 4.30
C LYS A 27 10.73 3.57 3.69
N ILE A 28 9.92 4.32 4.44
CA ILE A 28 8.72 4.94 3.90
C ILE A 28 9.12 6.15 3.05
N VAL A 29 8.65 6.16 1.81
CA VAL A 29 8.88 7.22 0.82
C VAL A 29 7.77 8.24 0.87
N ALA A 30 6.52 7.78 0.95
CA ALA A 30 5.34 8.63 1.03
C ALA A 30 4.18 7.91 1.73
N HIS A 31 3.31 8.69 2.36
CA HIS A 31 2.04 8.26 2.93
C HIS A 31 0.93 9.13 2.34
N ARG A 32 -0.12 8.50 1.81
CA ARG A 32 -1.24 9.11 1.08
C ARG A 32 -0.78 9.99 -0.09
N TRP A 33 0.05 9.42 -0.95
CA TRP A 33 0.54 10.13 -2.12
C TRP A 33 -0.58 10.30 -3.15
N ARG A 34 -0.96 11.55 -3.41
CA ARG A 34 -2.10 11.89 -4.27
C ARG A 34 -1.65 12.44 -5.61
N LEU A 35 -2.18 11.86 -6.67
CA LEU A 35 -2.09 12.39 -8.02
C LEU A 35 -3.42 13.07 -8.39
N HIS A 36 -3.68 14.22 -7.78
CA HIS A 36 -4.90 15.02 -8.01
C HIS A 36 -6.17 14.13 -8.08
N LYS A 37 -7.00 14.28 -9.11
CA LYS A 37 -8.22 13.49 -9.32
C LYS A 37 -7.97 12.10 -9.94
N ARG A 38 -6.72 11.76 -10.28
CA ARG A 38 -6.38 10.53 -11.03
C ARG A 38 -6.17 9.31 -10.13
N GLY A 39 -5.81 9.52 -8.87
CA GLY A 39 -5.68 8.43 -7.89
C GLY A 39 -4.82 8.80 -6.68
N GLU A 40 -4.79 7.86 -5.73
CA GLU A 40 -3.98 7.91 -4.51
C GLU A 40 -3.27 6.56 -4.36
N ILE A 41 -2.06 6.58 -3.81
CA ILE A 41 -1.34 5.41 -3.29
C ILE A 41 -1.22 5.60 -1.78
N ASP A 42 -1.76 4.65 -1.01
CA ASP A 42 -1.83 4.79 0.44
C ASP A 42 -0.43 4.87 1.06
N ILE A 43 0.48 3.96 0.70
CA ILE A 43 1.86 3.99 1.20
C ILE A 43 2.81 3.64 0.06
N ILE A 44 3.92 4.38 -0.01
CA ILE A 44 5.05 4.07 -0.89
C ILE A 44 6.23 3.76 0.01
N ALA A 45 6.82 2.58 -0.15
CA ALA A 45 7.98 2.13 0.62
C ALA A 45 9.10 1.68 -0.31
N VAL A 46 10.33 1.68 0.19
CA VAL A 46 11.49 1.20 -0.56
C VAL A 46 12.37 0.34 0.33
N ARG A 47 12.88 -0.75 -0.23
CA ARG A 47 13.92 -1.57 0.40
C ARG A 47 14.87 -2.06 -0.68
N PHE A 48 16.17 -1.82 -0.47
CA PHE A 48 17.20 -2.04 -1.50
C PHE A 48 16.78 -1.39 -2.83
N ARG A 49 16.79 -2.14 -3.94
CA ARG A 49 16.35 -1.69 -5.26
C ARG A 49 14.90 -2.09 -5.56
N THR A 50 14.02 -2.08 -4.56
CA THR A 50 12.60 -2.42 -4.75
C THR A 50 11.72 -1.32 -4.18
N LEU A 51 10.97 -0.66 -5.07
CA LEU A 51 9.93 0.30 -4.72
C LEU A 51 8.61 -0.45 -4.61
N VAL A 52 7.89 -0.24 -3.51
CA VAL A 52 6.66 -0.94 -3.18
C VAL A 52 5.52 0.06 -3.07
N PHE A 53 4.50 -0.10 -3.90
CA PHE A 53 3.22 0.60 -3.78
C PHE A 53 2.27 -0.27 -2.98
N ILE A 54 1.79 0.25 -1.86
CA ILE A 54 1.00 -0.52 -0.89
C ILE A 54 -0.39 0.10 -0.80
N GLU A 55 -1.41 -0.71 -1.04
CA GLU A 55 -2.81 -0.36 -0.82
C GLU A 55 -3.28 -1.01 0.48
N VAL A 56 -3.90 -0.24 1.38
CA VAL A 56 -4.34 -0.70 2.70
C VAL A 56 -5.85 -0.92 2.72
N LYS A 57 -6.26 -2.09 3.20
CA LYS A 57 -7.67 -2.47 3.31
C LYS A 57 -8.01 -2.90 4.74
N ALA A 58 -8.69 -2.03 5.45
CA ALA A 58 -9.20 -2.30 6.80
C ALA A 58 -10.55 -3.06 6.74
N ARG A 59 -10.66 -4.19 7.45
CA ARG A 59 -11.85 -5.07 7.46
C ARG A 59 -12.12 -5.66 8.84
N SER A 60 -13.40 -5.86 9.18
CA SER A 60 -13.84 -6.50 10.44
C SER A 60 -13.91 -8.02 10.36
N ARG A 61 -14.26 -8.58 9.18
CA ARG A 61 -14.27 -10.03 8.89
C ARG A 61 -13.48 -10.32 7.62
N VAL A 62 -12.71 -11.41 7.63
CA VAL A 62 -11.99 -11.93 6.46
C VAL A 62 -12.89 -12.99 5.80
N SER A 63 -13.81 -12.56 4.95
CA SER A 63 -14.55 -13.46 4.06
C SER A 63 -13.75 -13.55 2.77
N SER A 64 -12.81 -14.49 2.73
CA SER A 64 -11.92 -14.75 1.60
C SER A 64 -10.97 -13.60 1.29
N CYS A 65 -9.73 -13.91 0.91
CA CYS A 65 -8.89 -12.96 0.20
C CYS A 65 -9.56 -12.70 -1.16
N ASN A 66 -10.63 -11.90 -1.19
CA ASN A 66 -11.39 -11.60 -2.39
C ASN A 66 -10.40 -11.02 -3.39
N LEU A 67 -10.13 -11.85 -4.40
CA LEU A 67 -9.32 -11.64 -5.59
C LEU A 67 -8.97 -10.17 -5.78
N ILE A 68 -7.68 -9.84 -5.65
CA ILE A 68 -7.15 -8.55 -6.06
C ILE A 68 -7.78 -8.20 -7.41
N HIS A 69 -8.66 -7.19 -7.42
CA HIS A 69 -9.41 -6.92 -8.64
C HIS A 69 -8.43 -6.37 -9.66
N VAL A 70 -8.33 -6.99 -10.85
CA VAL A 70 -7.41 -6.57 -11.93
C VAL A 70 -7.47 -5.06 -12.20
N ARG A 71 -8.66 -4.44 -12.03
CA ARG A 71 -8.88 -2.99 -12.10
C ARG A 71 -8.07 -2.19 -11.07
N GLN A 72 -7.99 -2.66 -9.83
CA GLN A 72 -7.22 -2.01 -8.76
C GLN A 72 -5.73 -2.06 -9.07
N LEU A 73 -5.23 -3.22 -9.49
CA LEU A 73 -3.83 -3.36 -9.88
C LEU A 73 -3.49 -2.44 -11.06
N LYS A 74 -4.33 -2.39 -12.10
CA LYS A 74 -4.16 -1.47 -13.23
C LYS A 74 -4.17 0.00 -12.79
N ARG A 75 -5.02 0.38 -11.83
CA ARG A 75 -5.05 1.76 -11.29
C ARG A 75 -3.75 2.09 -10.56
N ILE A 76 -3.31 1.23 -9.65
CA ILE A 76 -2.08 1.44 -8.86
C ILE A 76 -0.87 1.52 -9.80
N ARG A 77 -0.79 0.64 -10.82
CA ARG A 77 0.26 0.70 -11.84
C ARG A 77 0.32 2.05 -12.54
N ARG A 78 -0.82 2.54 -13.04
CA ARG A 78 -0.87 3.85 -13.73
C ARG A 78 -0.45 5.00 -12.83
N VAL A 79 -0.88 5.01 -11.57
CA VAL A 79 -0.51 6.05 -10.61
C VAL A 79 0.98 5.92 -10.24
N GLY A 80 1.49 4.69 -10.11
CA GLY A 80 2.88 4.39 -9.84
C GLY A 80 3.83 4.74 -10.98
N GLU A 81 3.43 4.56 -12.24
CA GLU A 81 4.18 5.02 -13.41
C GLU A 81 4.37 6.53 -13.38
N ILE A 82 3.34 7.28 -13.02
CA ILE A 82 3.41 8.74 -12.92
C ILE A 82 4.28 9.16 -11.73
N PHE A 83 4.22 8.43 -10.62
CA PHE A 83 5.16 8.61 -9.51
C PHE A 83 6.61 8.41 -9.98
N LEU A 84 6.89 7.33 -10.71
CA LEU A 84 8.23 7.04 -11.23
C LEU A 84 8.69 8.09 -12.23
N GLN A 85 7.82 8.61 -13.10
CA GLN A 85 8.16 9.71 -14.00
C GLN A 85 8.56 10.97 -13.22
N HIS A 86 7.82 11.30 -12.16
CA HIS A 86 8.11 12.47 -11.32
C HIS A 86 9.44 12.31 -10.56
N TYR A 87 9.80 11.09 -10.16
CA TYR A 87 11.02 10.79 -9.40
C TYR A 87 12.06 9.98 -10.18
N HIS A 88 12.06 10.07 -11.51
CA HIS A 88 12.79 9.15 -12.40
C HIS A 88 14.27 9.00 -12.04
N LYS A 89 14.98 10.11 -11.80
CA LYS A 89 16.40 10.10 -11.43
C LYS A 89 16.70 9.32 -10.14
N LYS A 90 15.73 9.18 -9.24
CA LYS A 90 15.91 8.58 -7.91
C LYS A 90 15.66 7.07 -7.89
N TYR A 91 14.72 6.59 -8.71
CA TYR A 91 14.26 5.20 -8.69
C TYR A 91 14.50 4.47 -10.02
N GLU A 92 15.40 5.00 -10.86
CA GLU A 92 15.81 4.37 -12.10
C GLU A 92 16.41 2.96 -11.85
N GLY A 93 15.92 1.97 -12.58
CA GLY A 93 16.35 0.57 -12.43
C GLY A 93 16.03 -0.04 -11.07
N TYR A 94 15.00 0.44 -10.37
CA TYR A 94 14.42 -0.23 -9.21
C TYR A 94 13.32 -1.17 -9.70
N ASN A 95 13.23 -2.36 -9.11
CA ASN A 95 12.10 -3.27 -9.28
C ASN A 95 10.86 -2.64 -8.66
N VAL A 96 9.69 -2.93 -9.23
CA VAL A 96 8.42 -2.40 -8.73
C VAL A 96 7.56 -3.53 -8.18
N ARG A 97 7.01 -3.33 -7.00
CA ARG A 97 6.11 -4.28 -6.35
C ARG A 97 4.82 -3.60 -5.96
N VAL A 98 3.71 -4.32 -6.08
CA VAL A 98 2.42 -3.87 -5.55
C VAL A 98 1.96 -4.86 -4.48
N ASP A 99 1.75 -4.34 -3.28
CA ASP A 99 1.30 -5.11 -2.13
C ASP A 99 -0.10 -4.63 -1.69
N PHE A 100 -0.96 -5.58 -1.33
CA PHE A 100 -2.25 -5.29 -0.72
C PHE A 100 -2.22 -5.72 0.75
N ALA A 101 -2.29 -4.74 1.65
CA ALA A 101 -2.23 -4.98 3.08
C ALA A 101 -3.65 -5.07 3.68
N LEU A 102 -3.99 -6.22 4.26
CA LEU A 102 -5.26 -6.42 4.95
C LEU A 102 -5.06 -6.24 6.45
N VAL A 103 -5.77 -5.28 7.04
CA VAL A 103 -5.70 -5.02 8.48
C VAL A 103 -7.02 -5.37 9.12
N ARG A 104 -6.97 -6.31 10.08
CA ARG A 104 -8.13 -6.71 10.88
C ARG A 104 -8.18 -5.86 12.14
N TYR A 105 -9.37 -5.33 12.46
CA TYR A 105 -9.55 -4.46 13.63
C TYR A 105 -9.30 -5.12 14.99
N VAL A 106 -9.23 -6.46 15.04
CA VAL A 106 -9.24 -7.18 16.33
C VAL A 106 -7.87 -7.78 16.68
N PHE A 107 -7.08 -8.28 15.74
CA PHE A 107 -5.73 -8.82 16.01
C PHE A 107 -4.91 -8.89 14.71
N PHE A 108 -3.63 -8.51 14.79
CA PHE A 108 -2.56 -8.63 13.79
C PHE A 108 -2.84 -8.14 12.35
N ALA A 109 -1.99 -7.26 11.82
CA ALA A 109 -1.95 -6.97 10.39
C ALA A 109 -1.35 -8.16 9.64
N SER A 110 -2.20 -8.95 8.98
CA SER A 110 -1.79 -9.95 7.99
C SER A 110 -1.62 -9.24 6.64
N VAL A 111 -0.37 -8.96 6.25
CA VAL A 111 -0.09 -8.54 4.88
C VAL A 111 -0.10 -9.80 4.02
N THR A 112 -1.16 -9.97 3.23
CA THR A 112 -1.37 -11.13 2.36
C THR A 112 -1.66 -10.66 0.95
N CYS A 113 -0.60 -10.60 0.14
CA CYS A 113 -0.50 -10.79 -1.31
C CYS A 113 0.58 -9.86 -1.87
N ASN A 114 1.78 -10.44 -2.05
CA ASN A 114 2.84 -9.80 -2.84
C ASN A 114 2.54 -10.09 -4.31
N SER A 115 2.41 -9.05 -5.13
CA SER A 115 2.44 -9.20 -6.59
C SER A 115 3.69 -8.52 -7.14
N TRP A 116 4.63 -9.33 -7.63
CA TRP A 116 5.85 -8.88 -8.30
C TRP A 116 5.51 -8.35 -9.68
N ILE A 117 6.02 -7.17 -10.04
CA ILE A 117 5.80 -6.58 -11.36
C ILE A 117 7.13 -5.98 -11.84
N TYR A 118 7.90 -6.85 -12.51
CA TYR A 118 9.19 -6.62 -13.18
C TYR A 118 10.34 -6.19 -12.24
#